data_AF-A0A938FYX7-F1
#
_entry.id   AF-A0A938FYX7-F1
#
_cell.length_a   1.000
_cell.length_b   1.000
_cell.length_c   1.000
_cell.angle_alpha   90.00
_cell.angle_beta   90.00
_cell.angle_gamma   90.00
#
_symmetry.space_group_name_H-M   'P 1'
#
loop_
_entity.id
_entity.type
_entity.pdbx_description
1 polymer ?
#
loop_
_entity_poly.entity_id
_entity_poly.type
_entity_poly.pdbx_seq_one_letter_code
_entity_poly.pdbx_strand_id
1 'polypeptide(L)'
;MGEDMRRNPRLLCAHLVRVEWKNGAGHPRQAIGLLEDISRAGAAFRLPMPIGQGEAVRMYVAAASFGGIVRHCSAEFSAYSVGIEFTGPCWSPQVFQPDHLTDIASLFGNKR
;
A
#
# COMPACT_ATOMS: atom_id res chain seq x y z
N MET A 1 -5.18 2.70 22.36
CA MET A 1 -5.77 1.75 21.40
C MET A 1 -6.91 2.46 20.73
N GLY A 2 -6.70 3.01 19.53
CA GLY A 2 -7.79 3.56 18.72
C GLY A 2 -8.49 2.43 17.99
N GLU A 3 -9.81 2.43 17.97
CA GLU A 3 -10.59 1.43 17.23
C GLU A 3 -10.25 1.49 15.74
N ASP A 4 -10.03 0.32 15.14
CA ASP A 4 -9.76 0.18 13.72
C ASP A 4 -11.06 0.36 12.92
N MET A 5 -11.34 1.60 12.49
CA MET A 5 -12.54 1.93 11.69
C MET A 5 -12.44 1.46 10.21
N ARG A 6 -11.46 0.63 9.85
CA ARG A 6 -11.25 0.19 8.47
C ARG A 6 -12.31 -0.84 8.07
N ARG A 7 -12.93 -0.61 6.90
CA ARG A 7 -13.95 -1.51 6.34
C ARG A 7 -13.41 -2.86 5.85
N ASN A 8 -12.11 -2.95 5.57
CA ASN A 8 -11.46 -4.17 5.11
C ASN A 8 -10.23 -4.45 5.98
N PRO A 9 -10.02 -5.70 6.44
CA PRO A 9 -8.81 -6.07 7.15
C PRO A 9 -7.59 -5.86 6.25
N ARG A 10 -6.49 -5.40 6.86
CA ARG A 10 -5.18 -5.28 6.22
C ARG A 10 -4.35 -6.50 6.57
N LEU A 11 -3.78 -7.13 5.55
CA LEU A 11 -2.82 -8.20 5.70
C LEU A 11 -1.43 -7.59 5.65
N LEU A 12 -0.57 -7.95 6.59
CA LEU A 12 0.82 -7.52 6.58
C LEU A 12 1.59 -8.30 5.53
N CYS A 13 2.62 -7.69 4.96
CA CYS A 13 3.51 -8.34 4.00
C CYS A 13 4.87 -7.62 3.96
N ALA A 14 5.81 -8.18 3.21
CA ALA A 14 7.10 -7.56 2.95
C ALA A 14 7.52 -7.85 1.52
N HIS A 15 7.06 -7.03 0.58
CA HIS A 15 7.30 -7.24 -0.85
C HIS A 15 7.76 -5.97 -1.55
N LEU A 16 8.75 -6.06 -2.44
CA LEU A 16 9.23 -4.90 -3.19
C LEU A 16 8.31 -4.59 -4.37
N VAL A 17 7.94 -3.31 -4.52
CA VAL A 17 7.04 -2.84 -5.57
C VAL A 17 7.64 -1.66 -6.29
N ARG A 18 7.32 -1.50 -7.58
CA ARG A 18 7.61 -0.24 -8.29
C ARG A 18 6.41 0.68 -8.17
N VAL A 19 6.64 1.91 -7.73
CA VAL A 19 5.62 2.96 -7.63
C VAL A 19 5.94 4.06 -8.61
N GLU A 20 4.96 4.48 -9.40
CA GLU A 20 5.05 5.58 -10.35
C GLU A 20 4.00 6.64 -10.02
N TRP A 21 4.37 7.92 -10.13
CA TRP A 21 3.46 9.05 -9.94
C TRP A 21 3.95 10.27 -10.72
N LYS A 22 3.13 11.34 -10.73
CA LYS A 22 3.57 12.67 -11.17
C LYS A 22 3.70 13.53 -9.93
N ASN A 23 4.82 14.24 -9.78
CA ASN A 23 4.96 15.21 -8.69
C ASN A 23 4.10 16.45 -8.93
N GLY A 24 4.04 17.37 -7.96
CA GLY A 24 3.29 18.62 -8.07
C GLY A 24 3.61 19.52 -9.28
N ALA A 25 4.75 19.33 -9.96
CA ALA A 25 5.09 20.01 -11.21
C ALA A 25 4.65 19.23 -12.48
N GLY A 26 3.98 18.09 -12.31
CA GLY A 26 3.55 17.20 -13.39
C GLY A 26 4.65 16.27 -13.93
N HIS A 27 5.87 16.33 -13.38
CA HIS A 27 6.99 15.51 -13.86
C HIS A 27 6.84 14.06 -13.37
N PRO A 28 7.08 13.07 -14.25
CA PRO A 28 7.03 11.67 -13.87
C PRO A 28 8.13 11.34 -12.85
N ARG A 29 7.75 10.57 -11.83
CA ARG A 29 8.62 10.04 -10.79
C ARG A 29 8.37 8.55 -10.65
N GLN A 30 9.42 7.83 -10.26
CA GLN A 30 9.32 6.43 -9.91
C GLN A 30 10.28 6.09 -8.77
N ALA A 31 9.92 5.09 -7.98
CA ALA A 31 10.79 4.52 -6.96
C ALA A 31 10.45 3.05 -6.73
N ILE A 32 11.42 2.30 -6.18
CA ILE A 32 11.16 1.01 -5.55
C ILE A 32 10.74 1.28 -4.10
N GLY A 33 9.64 0.67 -3.68
CA GLY A 33 9.12 0.75 -2.33
C GLY A 33 8.95 -0.63 -1.70
N LEU A 34 8.86 -0.65 -0.37
CA LEU A 34 8.51 -1.85 0.39
C LEU A 34 7.02 -1.81 0.70
N LEU A 35 6.23 -2.72 0.13
CA LEU A 35 4.85 -2.96 0.51
C LEU A 35 4.82 -3.61 1.89
N GLU A 36 4.20 -2.92 2.85
CA GLU A 36 4.13 -3.34 4.26
C GLU A 36 2.76 -3.93 4.61
N ASP A 37 1.70 -3.44 3.98
CA ASP A 37 0.37 -4.01 4.10
C ASP A 37 -0.44 -3.85 2.81
N ILE A 38 -1.42 -4.74 2.65
CA ILE A 38 -2.42 -4.67 1.59
C ILE A 38 -3.81 -5.10 2.09
N SER A 39 -4.83 -4.50 1.51
CA SER A 39 -6.24 -4.84 1.71
C SER A 39 -6.94 -4.86 0.34
N ARG A 40 -8.19 -5.31 0.31
CA ARG A 40 -8.98 -5.30 -0.94
C ARG A 40 -9.05 -3.91 -1.59
N ALA A 41 -9.09 -2.84 -0.80
CA ALA A 41 -9.34 -1.48 -1.28
C ALA A 41 -8.11 -0.56 -1.26
N GLY A 42 -6.95 -1.03 -0.83
CA GLY A 42 -5.76 -0.18 -0.74
C GLY A 42 -4.54 -0.88 -0.20
N ALA A 43 -3.43 -0.17 -0.20
CA ALA A 43 -2.11 -0.66 0.18
C ALA A 43 -1.34 0.41 0.96
N ALA A 44 -0.34 0.00 1.73
CA ALA A 44 0.66 0.90 2.28
C ALA A 44 2.08 0.44 1.95
N PHE A 45 2.94 1.37 1.59
CA PHE A 45 4.33 1.10 1.28
C PHE A 45 5.27 2.17 1.84
N ARG A 46 6.51 1.77 2.14
CA ARG A 46 7.60 2.69 2.42
C ARG A 46 8.34 3.10 1.16
N LEU A 47 8.59 4.41 1.04
CA LEU A 47 9.33 5.00 -0.07
C LEU A 47 10.46 5.91 0.42
N PRO A 48 11.54 6.07 -0.36
CA PRO A 48 12.63 6.98 -0.03
C PRO A 48 12.26 8.47 -0.22
N MET A 49 11.10 8.76 -0.81
CA MET A 49 10.65 10.12 -1.11
C MET A 49 9.15 10.28 -0.86
N PRO A 50 8.69 11.50 -0.50
CA PRO A 50 7.29 11.74 -0.23
C PRO A 50 6.47 11.77 -1.52
N ILE A 51 5.19 11.45 -1.38
CA ILE A 51 4.16 11.65 -2.42
C ILE A 51 3.07 12.55 -1.83
N GLY A 52 2.62 13.54 -2.61
CA GLY A 52 1.59 14.47 -2.15
C GLY A 52 0.27 13.77 -1.86
N GLN A 53 -0.42 14.16 -0.79
CA GLN A 53 -1.77 13.66 -0.51
C GLN A 53 -2.71 14.07 -1.66
N GLY A 54 -3.55 13.13 -2.11
CA GLY A 54 -4.42 13.34 -3.26
C GLY A 54 -3.74 13.08 -4.62
N GLU A 55 -2.42 12.88 -4.68
CA GLU A 55 -1.75 12.54 -5.93
C GLU A 55 -2.16 11.12 -6.38
N ALA A 56 -2.30 10.97 -7.70
CA ALA A 56 -2.55 9.69 -8.33
C ALA A 56 -1.23 8.92 -8.50
N VAL A 57 -1.25 7.66 -8.12
CA VAL A 57 -0.11 6.76 -8.24
C VAL A 57 -0.50 5.47 -8.93
N ARG A 58 0.50 4.76 -9.45
CA ARG A 58 0.37 3.39 -9.91
C ARG A 58 1.44 2.51 -9.26
N MET A 59 0.99 1.46 -8.60
CA MET A 59 1.82 0.40 -8.05
C MET A 59 1.90 -0.74 -9.05
N TYR A 60 3.10 -1.25 -9.32
CA TYR A 60 3.35 -2.40 -10.19
C TYR A 60 3.95 -3.54 -9.37
N VAL A 61 3.40 -4.74 -9.58
CA VAL A 61 3.76 -5.98 -8.88
C VAL A 61 3.69 -7.14 -9.86
N ALA A 62 4.81 -7.82 -10.10
CA ALA A 62 4.90 -8.91 -11.08
C ALA A 62 4.17 -8.57 -12.41
N ALA A 63 3.10 -9.29 -12.74
CA ALA A 63 2.29 -9.10 -13.95
C ALA A 63 1.05 -8.20 -13.74
N ALA A 64 0.85 -7.66 -12.54
CA ALA A 64 -0.31 -6.85 -12.18
C ALA A 64 0.07 -5.38 -11.87
N SER A 65 -0.92 -4.49 -11.98
CA SER A 65 -0.78 -3.10 -11.56
C SER A 65 -2.06 -2.58 -10.91
N PHE A 66 -1.89 -1.70 -9.94
CA PHE A 66 -2.98 -1.10 -9.18
C PHE A 66 -2.85 0.41 -9.22
N GLY A 67 -3.87 1.10 -9.73
CA GLY A 67 -3.99 2.55 -9.64
C GLY A 67 -4.61 2.96 -8.31
N GLY A 68 -4.16 4.06 -7.74
CA GLY A 68 -4.71 4.57 -6.49
C GLY A 68 -4.44 6.05 -6.24
N ILE A 69 -5.09 6.59 -5.21
CA ILE A 69 -4.88 7.95 -4.71
C ILE A 69 -4.21 7.88 -3.36
N VAL A 70 -3.20 8.73 -3.14
CA VAL A 70 -2.55 8.87 -1.83
C VAL A 70 -3.54 9.43 -0.82
N ARG A 71 -3.77 8.69 0.26
CA ARG A 71 -4.62 9.10 1.39
C ARG A 71 -3.82 9.61 2.57
N HIS A 72 -2.60 9.12 2.76
CA HIS A 72 -1.66 9.65 3.74
C HIS A 72 -0.21 9.47 3.26
N CYS A 73 0.66 10.38 3.71
CA CYS A 73 2.11 10.29 3.56
C CYS A 73 2.77 10.90 4.81
N SER A 74 3.44 10.09 5.62
CA SER A 74 4.14 10.51 6.84
C SER A 74 5.63 10.19 6.74
N ALA A 75 6.49 11.10 7.21
CA ALA A 75 7.90 10.81 7.39
C ALA A 75 8.09 9.90 8.60
N GLU A 76 8.72 8.76 8.42
CA GLU A 76 8.95 7.74 9.45
C GLU A 76 10.40 7.24 9.37
N PHE A 77 11.19 7.61 10.37
CA PHE A 77 12.61 7.30 10.44
C PHE A 77 13.40 7.77 9.20
N SER A 78 13.75 6.87 8.28
CA SER A 78 14.54 7.13 7.07
C SER A 78 13.74 7.03 5.77
N ALA A 79 12.43 6.86 5.86
CA ALA A 79 11.54 6.69 4.72
C ALA A 79 10.20 7.41 4.95
N TYR A 80 9.34 7.36 3.95
CA TYR A 80 7.97 7.85 4.01
C TYR A 80 7.02 6.66 3.98
N SER A 81 6.12 6.60 4.97
CA SER A 81 4.98 5.69 4.94
C SER A 81 3.87 6.31 4.10
N VAL A 82 3.49 5.62 3.03
CA VAL A 82 2.52 6.12 2.06
C VAL A 82 1.40 5.11 1.92
N GLY A 83 0.18 5.53 2.26
CA GLY A 83 -1.02 4.73 2.08
C GLY A 83 -1.87 5.23 0.94
N ILE A 84 -2.33 4.28 0.12
CA ILE A 84 -3.16 4.55 -1.04
C ILE A 84 -4.50 3.83 -0.94
N GLU A 85 -5.51 4.45 -1.55
CA GLU A 85 -6.79 3.81 -1.83
C GLU A 85 -6.86 3.51 -3.33
N PHE A 86 -7.22 2.28 -3.68
CA PHE A 86 -7.31 1.87 -5.07
C PHE A 86 -8.50 2.53 -5.77
N THR A 87 -8.28 3.02 -6.99
CA THR A 87 -9.33 3.63 -7.83
C THR A 87 -9.87 2.69 -8.90
N GLY A 88 -9.31 1.49 -9.01
CA GLY A 88 -9.64 0.49 -10.02
C GLY A 88 -9.99 -0.85 -9.39
N PRO A 89 -9.58 -1.98 -10.00
CA PRO A 89 -9.92 -3.30 -9.47
C PRO A 89 -9.38 -3.47 -8.05
N CYS A 90 -10.21 -4.05 -7.18
CA CYS A 90 -9.81 -4.43 -5.83
C CYS A 90 -8.72 -5.51 -5.88
N TRP A 91 -7.81 -5.46 -4.92
CA TRP A 91 -6.83 -6.52 -4.75
C TRP A 91 -7.50 -7.81 -4.22
N SER A 92 -7.00 -8.95 -4.69
CA SER A 92 -7.23 -10.25 -4.09
C SER A 92 -5.98 -11.14 -4.24
N PRO A 93 -5.78 -12.15 -3.37
CA PRO A 93 -4.64 -13.05 -3.46
C PRO A 93 -4.52 -13.78 -4.81
N GLN A 94 -5.62 -13.99 -5.53
CA GLN A 94 -5.63 -14.62 -6.85
C GLN A 94 -5.01 -13.74 -7.95
N VAL A 95 -5.08 -12.41 -7.79
CA VAL A 95 -4.46 -11.47 -8.72
C VAL A 95 -2.96 -11.37 -8.46
N PHE A 96 -2.60 -11.28 -7.19
CA PHE A 96 -1.22 -11.13 -6.75
C PHE A 96 -1.13 -11.50 -5.27
N GLN A 97 -0.17 -12.35 -4.92
CA GLN A 97 0.13 -12.69 -3.53
C GLN A 97 1.49 -12.10 -3.16
N PRO A 98 1.55 -11.09 -2.26
CA PRO A 98 2.81 -10.57 -1.76
C PRO A 98 3.62 -11.62 -0.99
N ASP A 99 4.94 -11.44 -0.98
CA ASP A 99 5.80 -12.22 -0.09
C ASP A 99 5.47 -11.93 1.38
N HIS A 100 5.58 -12.97 2.21
CA HIS A 100 5.35 -12.91 3.66
C HIS A 100 3.93 -12.42 4.06
N LEU A 101 2.93 -12.63 3.20
CA LEU A 101 1.55 -12.25 3.47
C LEU A 101 1.02 -12.92 4.75
N THR A 102 0.61 -12.10 5.72
CA THR A 102 0.24 -12.52 7.07
C THR A 102 -1.08 -11.87 7.49
N ASP A 103 -2.06 -12.69 7.85
CA ASP A 103 -3.29 -12.25 8.51
C ASP A 103 -3.07 -12.21 10.03
N ILE A 104 -2.91 -11.01 10.58
CA ILE A 104 -2.70 -10.81 12.01
C ILE A 104 -3.90 -11.27 12.85
N ALA A 105 -5.13 -11.13 12.35
CA ALA A 105 -6.32 -11.58 13.08
C ALA A 105 -6.30 -13.11 13.29
N SER A 106 -5.75 -13.85 12.33
CA SER A 106 -5.59 -15.30 12.42
C SER A 106 -4.57 -15.74 13.48
N LEU A 107 -3.56 -14.90 13.78
CA LEU A 107 -2.51 -15.23 14.74
C LEU A 107 -2.99 -15.13 16.19
N PHE A 108 -3.94 -14.23 16.45
CA PHE A 108 -4.52 -14.01 17.79
C PHE A 108 -5.80 -14.80 18.01
N GLY A 109 -5.97 -15.91 17.27
CA GLY A 109 -7.17 -16.74 17.18
C GLY A 109 -8.17 -16.59 18.32
N ASN A 110 -9.41 -16.26 17.96
CA ASN A 110 -10.57 -16.16 18.86
C ASN A 110 -10.45 -17.14 20.02
N LYS A 111 -10.11 -16.63 21.21
CA LYS A 111 -10.49 -17.28 22.46
C LYS A 111 -12.02 -17.27 22.47
N ARG A 112 -12.62 -18.40 22.15
CA ARG A 112 -13.98 -18.69 22.58
C ARG A 112 -14.01 -18.79 24.10
#